data_AF-A0A5B6ZQ29-F1
#
_entry.id   AF-A0A5B6ZQ29-F1
#
_cell.length_a   1.000
_cell.length_b   1.000
_cell.length_c   1.000
_cell.angle_alpha   90.00
_cell.angle_beta   90.00
_cell.angle_gamma   90.00
#
_symmetry.space_group_name_H-M   'P 1'
#
loop_
_entity.id
_entity.type
_entity.pdbx_description
1 polymer ?
#
loop_
_entity_poly.entity_id
_entity_poly.type
_entity_poly.pdbx_seq_one_letter_code
_entity_poly.pdbx_strand_id
1 'polypeptide(L)'
;IYIYIYIYIMVNANFLNATKSVITFTGARPGERYECYNTKTFDDHGIWQELNPLDLALPIFLSQLIIITSINRLLVLLLKPLRQPPIVAEILAGVVLGPSGMGHFRKQLPFFDSIFSVSGVMLLETLGNIGLIYFLFLLGLEMDLTRVVQMGRKAITIAVAGTIFPFGVGLALHHLLVHDYKKFSYASSMLWSVPLTVTGLPVIAVILAKLKLLYSDVGKIAMSSALVNEVFSWSLLTISVSMATNQQSVHWALLSTIAFIFFCVFAIRPAIIWMICRTQKGNEDYSETTVCVILTVEKSPIQTRSSN
;
A
#
# COMPACT_ATOMS: atom_id res chain seq x y z
N ILE A 1 -1.13 5.62 -0.25
CA ILE A 1 -0.47 4.41 0.30
C ILE A 1 0.20 3.58 -0.80
N TYR A 2 -0.48 3.14 -1.88
CA TYR A 2 0.20 2.44 -2.99
C TYR A 2 1.27 3.27 -3.70
N ILE A 3 0.98 4.54 -4.00
CA ILE A 3 1.98 5.52 -4.48
C ILE A 3 3.04 5.81 -3.41
N TYR A 4 2.70 5.69 -2.13
CA TYR A 4 3.65 5.88 -1.02
C TYR A 4 4.61 4.70 -0.93
N ILE A 5 4.15 3.46 -1.09
CA ILE A 5 4.96 2.24 -1.21
C ILE A 5 5.82 2.29 -2.48
N TYR A 6 5.30 2.83 -3.58
CA TYR A 6 6.03 2.92 -4.85
C TYR A 6 7.11 4.01 -4.83
N ILE A 7 6.79 5.19 -4.29
CA ILE A 7 7.75 6.25 -4.03
C ILE A 7 8.75 5.80 -2.97
N TYR A 8 8.31 5.07 -1.93
CA TYR A 8 9.21 4.51 -0.93
C TYR A 8 10.14 3.47 -1.56
N ILE A 9 9.68 2.50 -2.36
CA ILE A 9 10.56 1.56 -3.07
C ILE A 9 11.52 2.27 -4.03
N MET A 10 11.08 3.35 -4.71
CA MET A 10 11.93 4.08 -5.66
C MET A 10 12.89 5.09 -4.99
N VAL A 11 12.57 5.58 -3.79
CA VAL A 11 13.36 6.58 -3.02
C VAL A 11 14.22 5.91 -1.93
N ASN A 12 13.86 4.71 -1.46
CA ASN A 12 14.48 4.08 -0.28
C ASN A 12 15.84 3.42 -0.53
N ALA A 13 16.33 3.37 -1.77
CA ALA A 13 17.77 3.16 -1.99
C ALA A 13 18.61 4.32 -1.42
N ASN A 14 18.02 5.53 -1.31
CA ASN A 14 18.69 6.72 -0.80
C ASN A 14 18.22 7.15 0.60
N PHE A 15 17.01 6.78 1.04
CA PHE A 15 16.52 7.13 2.38
C PHE A 15 17.19 6.30 3.49
N LEU A 16 17.37 4.99 3.31
CA LEU A 16 18.19 4.16 4.21
C LEU A 16 19.67 4.60 4.23
N ASN A 17 20.20 5.09 3.10
CA ASN A 17 21.55 5.67 3.03
C ASN A 17 21.66 7.05 3.72
N ALA A 18 20.56 7.79 3.85
CA ALA A 18 20.54 9.15 4.39
C ALA A 18 20.43 9.23 5.92
N THR A 19 20.04 8.14 6.61
CA THR A 19 19.97 8.09 8.08
C THR A 19 21.16 7.34 8.65
N LYS A 20 22.20 8.10 9.01
CA LYS A 20 23.43 7.65 9.69
C LYS A 20 23.15 6.94 11.03
N SER A 21 22.74 5.67 11.01
CA SER A 21 22.75 4.81 12.20
C SER A 21 23.22 3.39 11.90
N VAL A 22 23.75 3.14 10.70
CA VAL A 22 24.41 1.88 10.35
C VAL A 22 25.91 2.09 10.49
N ILE A 23 26.51 1.49 11.51
CA ILE A 23 27.96 1.42 11.62
C ILE A 23 28.37 0.14 10.87
N THR A 24 28.95 0.32 9.68
CA THR A 24 29.51 -0.78 8.89
C THR A 24 30.90 -1.11 9.40
N PHE A 25 31.09 -2.34 9.90
CA PHE A 25 32.40 -2.89 10.22
C PHE A 25 32.83 -3.88 9.14
N THR A 26 34.08 -3.75 8.67
CA THR A 26 34.71 -4.75 7.80
C THR A 26 35.33 -5.84 8.66
N GLY A 27 34.92 -7.09 8.44
CA GLY A 27 35.47 -8.25 9.14
C GLY A 27 36.92 -8.54 8.77
N ALA A 28 37.58 -9.42 9.53
CA ALA A 28 38.97 -9.81 9.32
C ALA A 28 39.21 -10.63 8.03
N ARG A 29 38.14 -11.11 7.36
CA ARG A 29 38.21 -11.81 6.08
C ARG A 29 37.77 -10.88 4.93
N PRO A 30 38.47 -10.88 3.79
CA PRO A 30 38.08 -10.06 2.64
C PRO A 30 36.69 -10.49 2.15
N GLY A 31 35.71 -9.59 2.28
CA GLY A 31 34.32 -9.78 1.82
C GLY A 31 33.24 -9.77 2.92
N GLU A 32 33.61 -9.86 4.20
CA GLU A 32 32.64 -9.81 5.30
C GLU A 32 32.32 -8.37 5.72
N ARG A 33 31.05 -7.97 5.59
CA ARG A 33 30.52 -6.70 6.11
C ARG A 33 29.48 -7.00 7.18
N TYR A 34 29.68 -6.42 8.36
CA TYR A 34 28.71 -6.47 9.46
C TYR A 34 28.03 -5.11 9.59
N GLU A 35 26.70 -5.11 9.52
CA GLU A 35 25.88 -3.93 9.75
C GLU A 35 25.36 -3.99 11.19
N CYS A 36 25.92 -3.14 12.06
CA CYS A 36 25.47 -3.05 13.44
C CYS A 36 24.42 -1.94 13.56
N TYR A 37 23.22 -2.32 14.00
CA TYR A 37 22.18 -1.39 14.41
C TYR A 37 22.39 -1.06 15.88
N ASN A 38 22.42 0.23 16.23
CA ASN A 38 22.45 0.65 17.63
C ASN A 38 21.07 0.38 18.27
N THR A 39 20.91 -0.78 18.90
CA THR A 39 19.72 -1.09 19.68
C THR A 39 19.94 -0.60 21.11
N LYS A 40 19.21 0.44 21.52
CA LYS A 40 19.13 0.79 22.95
C LYS A 40 18.49 -0.39 23.68
N THR A 41 19.28 -1.17 24.42
CA THR A 41 18.79 -2.25 25.29
C THR A 41 18.11 -1.63 26.51
N PHE A 42 16.85 -2.00 26.73
CA PHE A 42 16.09 -1.56 27.89
C PHE A 42 16.55 -2.36 29.12
N ASP A 43 17.33 -1.73 30.00
CA ASP A 43 17.55 -2.25 31.35
C ASP A 43 16.36 -1.87 32.22
N ASP A 44 15.79 -2.84 32.93
CA ASP A 44 14.55 -2.73 33.70
C ASP A 44 14.80 -2.06 35.07
N HIS A 45 15.26 -0.81 35.04
CA HIS A 45 15.55 -0.03 36.23
C HIS A 45 14.56 1.12 36.40
N GLY A 46 13.50 0.87 37.17
CA GLY A 46 12.76 1.86 37.97
C GLY A 46 12.05 3.03 37.25
N ILE A 47 10.81 3.29 37.66
CA ILE A 47 9.89 4.34 37.12
C ILE A 47 10.42 5.78 37.31
N TRP A 48 11.52 5.97 38.05
CA TRP A 48 11.98 7.28 38.54
C TRP A 48 13.36 7.75 38.02
N GLN A 49 14.02 7.01 37.12
CA GLN A 49 15.22 7.49 36.44
C GLN A 49 14.83 8.25 35.16
N GLU A 50 15.61 9.27 34.77
CA GLU A 50 15.45 10.15 33.58
C GLU A 50 15.41 9.40 32.23
N LEU A 51 14.41 8.54 32.02
CA LEU A 51 14.06 8.08 30.68
C LEU A 51 13.06 9.09 30.10
N ASN A 52 13.42 9.68 28.95
CA ASN A 52 12.43 10.35 28.14
C ASN A 52 11.34 9.32 27.81
N PRO A 53 10.07 9.52 28.16
CA PRO A 53 9.00 8.56 27.85
C PRO A 53 8.84 8.34 26.33
N LEU A 54 9.40 9.25 25.54
CA LEU A 54 9.54 9.22 24.08
C LEU A 54 10.69 8.32 23.58
N ASP A 55 11.40 7.59 24.44
CA ASP A 55 12.33 6.52 24.01
C ASP A 55 11.64 5.14 23.97
N LEU A 56 10.44 5.02 24.54
CA LEU A 56 9.67 3.79 24.59
C LEU A 56 8.79 3.63 23.34
N ALA A 57 8.78 2.45 22.72
CA ALA A 57 8.14 2.23 21.42
C ALA A 57 6.63 2.56 21.40
N LEU A 58 5.92 2.27 22.50
CA LEU A 58 4.48 2.47 22.62
C LEU A 58 4.08 3.97 22.70
N PRO A 59 4.64 4.79 23.61
CA PRO A 59 4.42 6.24 23.63
C PRO A 59 4.78 6.95 22.32
N ILE A 60 5.90 6.57 21.68
CA ILE A 60 6.28 7.12 20.38
C ILE A 60 5.19 6.83 19.36
N PHE A 61 4.76 5.58 19.25
CA PHE A 61 3.71 5.17 18.31
C PHE A 61 2.38 5.90 18.56
N LEU A 62 1.95 6.00 19.81
CA LEU A 62 0.73 6.73 20.17
C LEU A 62 0.84 8.22 19.82
N SER A 63 1.98 8.84 20.08
CA SER A 63 2.22 10.24 19.72
C SER A 63 2.18 10.46 18.21
N GLN A 64 2.77 9.55 17.41
CA GLN A 64 2.72 9.58 15.96
C GLN A 64 1.27 9.46 15.46
N LEU A 65 0.48 8.52 16.00
CA LEU A 65 -0.93 8.37 15.63
C LEU A 65 -1.74 9.64 15.93
N ILE A 66 -1.54 10.24 17.10
CA ILE A 66 -2.24 11.49 17.48
C ILE A 66 -1.90 12.60 16.49
N ILE A 67 -0.63 12.77 16.13
CA ILE A 67 -0.19 13.80 15.19
C ILE A 67 -0.75 13.55 13.79
N ILE A 68 -0.64 12.32 13.28
CA ILE A 68 -1.13 11.93 11.95
C ILE A 68 -2.64 12.15 11.87
N THR A 69 -3.40 11.67 12.85
CA THR A 69 -4.86 11.79 12.86
C THR A 69 -5.33 13.24 13.04
N SER A 70 -4.62 14.04 13.83
CA SER A 70 -4.93 15.46 14.03
C SER A 70 -4.72 16.27 12.75
N ILE A 71 -3.58 16.09 12.09
CA ILE A 71 -3.28 16.78 10.82
C ILE A 71 -4.25 16.34 9.73
N ASN A 72 -4.55 15.04 9.64
CA ASN A 72 -5.54 14.54 8.69
C ASN A 72 -6.91 15.19 8.92
N ARG A 73 -7.40 15.24 10.18
CA ARG A 73 -8.69 15.89 10.50
C ARG A 73 -8.68 17.38 10.15
N LEU A 74 -7.59 18.08 10.44
CA LEU A 74 -7.44 19.50 10.08
C LEU A 74 -7.53 19.71 8.56
N LEU A 75 -6.82 18.89 7.78
CA LEU A 75 -6.87 18.96 6.31
C LEU A 75 -8.26 18.58 5.78
N VAL A 76 -8.90 17.56 6.32
CA VAL A 76 -10.27 17.20 5.92
C VAL A 76 -11.23 18.37 6.17
N LEU A 77 -11.10 19.08 7.31
CA LEU A 77 -11.91 20.27 7.59
C LEU A 77 -11.63 21.41 6.62
N LEU A 78 -10.35 21.63 6.28
CA LEU A 78 -9.91 22.69 5.36
C LEU A 78 -10.31 22.41 3.90
N LEU A 79 -10.28 21.15 3.48
CA LEU A 79 -10.67 20.72 2.14
C LEU A 79 -12.18 20.44 1.99
N LYS A 80 -12.93 20.36 3.10
CA LYS A 80 -14.39 20.22 3.09
C LYS A 80 -15.12 21.27 2.23
N PRO A 81 -14.81 22.58 2.28
CA PRO A 81 -15.45 23.56 1.40
C PRO A 81 -15.16 23.32 -0.09
N LEU A 82 -14.06 22.65 -0.43
CA LEU A 82 -13.65 22.37 -1.81
C LEU A 82 -14.33 21.12 -2.41
N ARG A 83 -15.22 20.45 -1.67
CA ARG A 83 -15.92 19.21 -2.09
C ARG A 83 -14.97 18.09 -2.52
N GLN A 84 -13.75 18.07 -1.99
CA GLN A 84 -12.77 17.03 -2.29
C GLN A 84 -13.09 15.75 -1.52
N PRO A 85 -12.89 14.55 -2.11
CA PRO A 85 -13.07 13.31 -1.38
C PRO A 85 -12.00 13.21 -0.28
N PRO A 86 -12.33 12.63 0.89
CA PRO A 86 -11.45 12.63 2.06
C PRO A 86 -10.10 11.95 1.82
N ILE A 87 -10.01 11.02 0.86
CA ILE A 87 -8.77 10.38 0.46
C ILE A 87 -7.71 11.37 -0.03
N VAL A 88 -8.11 12.50 -0.62
CA VAL A 88 -7.19 13.55 -1.07
C VAL A 88 -6.56 14.25 0.13
N ALA A 89 -7.34 14.53 1.18
CA ALA A 89 -6.83 15.09 2.42
C ALA A 89 -5.86 14.14 3.14
N GLU A 90 -6.15 12.83 3.13
CA GLU A 90 -5.26 11.80 3.68
C GLU A 90 -3.92 11.73 2.95
N ILE A 91 -3.93 11.79 1.60
CA ILE A 91 -2.70 11.82 0.79
C ILE A 91 -1.91 13.10 1.08
N LEU A 92 -2.57 14.26 1.11
CA LEU A 92 -1.94 15.54 1.42
C LEU A 92 -1.36 15.56 2.83
N ALA A 93 -2.05 14.98 3.82
CA ALA A 93 -1.53 14.86 5.18
C ALA A 93 -0.23 14.03 5.20
N GLY A 94 -0.17 12.94 4.44
CA GLY A 94 1.06 12.16 4.26
C GLY A 94 2.19 12.93 3.58
N VAL A 95 1.89 13.75 2.57
CA VAL A 95 2.90 14.62 1.91
C VAL A 95 3.41 15.69 2.86
N VAL A 96 2.52 16.32 3.63
CA VAL A 96 2.86 17.34 4.63
C VAL A 96 3.72 16.74 5.74
N LEU A 97 3.36 15.57 6.27
CA LEU A 97 4.12 14.90 7.32
C LEU A 97 5.41 14.22 6.82
N GLY A 98 5.46 13.92 5.53
CA GLY A 98 6.61 13.29 4.89
C GLY A 98 7.82 14.22 4.77
N PRO A 99 8.92 13.70 4.19
CA PRO A 99 10.15 14.47 3.98
C PRO A 99 9.93 15.72 3.11
N SER A 100 8.94 15.69 2.21
CA SER A 100 8.61 16.79 1.29
C SER A 100 7.99 18.01 1.97
N GLY A 101 7.33 17.84 3.12
CA GLY A 101 6.74 18.94 3.88
C GLY A 101 7.56 19.25 5.13
N MET A 102 7.13 18.70 6.26
CA MET A 102 7.71 18.96 7.59
C MET A 102 9.13 18.42 7.73
N GLY A 103 9.54 17.43 6.94
CA GLY A 103 10.92 16.95 6.95
C GLY A 103 11.95 17.99 6.44
N HIS A 104 11.54 19.01 5.68
CA HIS A 104 12.43 20.12 5.31
C HIS A 104 12.81 20.97 6.53
N PHE A 105 11.89 21.08 7.49
CA PHE A 105 12.06 21.84 8.73
C PHE A 105 12.69 21.01 9.86
N ARG A 106 13.24 19.83 9.55
CA ARG A 106 13.92 18.94 10.52
C ARG A 106 14.97 19.67 11.34
N LYS A 107 15.75 20.57 10.73
CA LYS A 107 16.78 21.37 11.42
C LYS A 107 16.20 22.40 12.41
N GLN A 108 14.94 22.78 12.27
CA GLN A 108 14.29 23.85 13.04
C GLN A 108 13.39 23.29 14.16
N LEU A 109 12.95 22.03 14.04
CA LEU A 109 12.13 21.34 15.05
C LEU A 109 12.84 20.06 15.55
N PRO A 110 13.69 20.15 16.59
CA PRO A 110 14.40 18.99 17.15
C PRO A 110 13.44 17.92 17.73
N PHE A 111 12.22 18.32 18.09
CA PHE A 111 11.17 17.40 18.56
C PHE A 111 10.67 16.44 17.48
N PHE A 112 10.76 16.82 16.19
CA PHE A 112 10.30 15.98 15.08
C PHE A 112 11.17 14.73 14.90
N ASP A 113 12.49 14.86 15.10
CA ASP A 113 13.41 13.73 15.01
C ASP A 113 13.25 12.75 16.18
N SER A 114 12.79 13.24 17.34
CA SER A 114 12.48 12.38 18.50
C SER A 114 11.20 11.57 18.28
N ILE A 115 10.15 12.17 17.72
CA ILE A 115 8.89 11.47 17.44
C ILE A 115 9.02 10.55 16.23
N PHE A 116 9.62 10.99 15.13
CA PHE A 116 9.77 10.20 13.90
C PHE A 116 11.13 9.49 13.85
N SER A 117 11.46 8.79 14.94
CA SER A 117 12.64 7.93 15.01
C SER A 117 12.51 6.72 14.07
N VAL A 118 13.65 6.14 13.67
CA VAL A 118 13.70 4.98 12.75
C VAL A 118 12.85 3.82 13.24
N SER A 119 12.94 3.50 14.54
CA SER A 119 12.16 2.43 15.16
C SER A 119 10.66 2.72 15.15
N GLY A 120 10.25 3.97 15.38
CA GLY A 120 8.85 4.37 15.32
C GLY A 120 8.27 4.29 13.89
N VAL A 121 9.04 4.76 12.89
CA VAL A 121 8.63 4.69 11.48
C VAL A 121 8.50 3.25 11.00
N MET A 122 9.44 2.37 11.36
CA MET A 122 9.36 0.94 11.03
C MET A 122 8.14 0.26 11.67
N LEU A 123 7.80 0.61 12.92
CA LEU A 123 6.59 0.12 13.57
C LEU A 123 5.31 0.63 12.88
N LEU A 124 5.28 1.91 12.50
CA LEU A 124 4.17 2.51 11.76
C LEU A 124 4.00 1.86 10.38
N GLU A 125 5.09 1.53 9.70
CA GLU A 125 5.09 0.85 8.40
C GLU A 125 4.53 -0.58 8.52
N THR A 126 5.00 -1.36 9.50
CA THR A 126 4.52 -2.72 9.71
C THR A 126 3.04 -2.76 10.09
N LEU A 127 2.61 -1.91 11.03
CA LEU A 127 1.20 -1.80 11.42
C LEU A 127 0.34 -1.23 10.29
N GLY A 128 0.86 -0.30 9.49
CA GLY A 128 0.20 0.23 8.31
C GLY A 128 -0.06 -0.85 7.25
N ASN A 129 0.92 -1.73 7.01
CA ASN A 129 0.77 -2.86 6.10
C ASN A 129 -0.25 -3.88 6.62
N ILE A 130 -0.23 -4.19 7.92
CA ILE A 130 -1.22 -5.07 8.55
C ILE A 130 -2.62 -4.46 8.43
N GLY A 131 -2.76 -3.16 8.74
CA GLY A 131 -4.02 -2.43 8.62
C GLY A 131 -4.54 -2.39 7.18
N LEU A 132 -3.65 -2.25 6.19
CA LEU A 132 -4.01 -2.32 4.77
C LEU A 132 -4.53 -3.71 4.38
N ILE A 133 -3.89 -4.79 4.85
CA ILE A 133 -4.34 -6.16 4.61
C ILE A 133 -5.72 -6.38 5.20
N TYR A 134 -5.95 -5.97 6.46
CA TYR A 134 -7.27 -6.04 7.08
C TYR A 134 -8.30 -5.20 6.34
N PHE A 135 -7.94 -3.99 5.93
CA PHE A 135 -8.81 -3.11 5.16
C PHE A 135 -9.23 -3.74 3.82
N LEU A 136 -8.27 -4.32 3.08
CA LEU A 136 -8.54 -5.05 1.85
C LEU A 136 -9.39 -6.30 2.07
N PHE A 137 -9.18 -6.99 3.19
CA PHE A 137 -9.99 -8.15 3.57
C PHE A 137 -11.44 -7.75 3.84
N LEU A 138 -11.67 -6.70 4.65
CA LEU A 138 -13.00 -6.16 4.92
C LEU A 138 -13.70 -5.71 3.63
N LEU A 139 -12.96 -5.01 2.77
CA LEU A 139 -13.46 -4.59 1.47
C LEU A 139 -13.83 -5.78 0.59
N GLY A 140 -13.04 -6.85 0.63
CA GLY A 140 -13.31 -8.09 -0.08
C GLY A 140 -14.57 -8.80 0.41
N LEU A 141 -14.88 -8.71 1.71
CA LEU A 141 -16.12 -9.25 2.30
C LEU A 141 -17.37 -8.46 1.89
N GLU A 142 -17.26 -7.13 1.76
CA GLU A 142 -18.38 -6.27 1.34
C GLU A 142 -18.71 -6.41 -0.15
N MET A 143 -17.75 -6.86 -0.97
CA MET A 143 -17.90 -6.94 -2.42
C MET A 143 -18.38 -8.29 -2.93
N ASP A 144 -19.46 -8.27 -3.72
CA ASP A 144 -19.93 -9.42 -4.50
C ASP A 144 -19.02 -9.68 -5.72
N LEU A 145 -17.96 -10.45 -5.50
CA LEU A 145 -16.99 -10.84 -6.53
C LEU A 145 -17.63 -11.64 -7.68
N THR A 146 -18.73 -12.36 -7.43
CA THR A 146 -19.39 -13.21 -8.44
C THR A 146 -19.95 -12.34 -9.57
N ARG A 147 -20.63 -11.25 -9.22
CA ARG A 147 -21.19 -10.31 -10.21
C ARG A 147 -20.11 -9.52 -10.94
N VAL A 148 -18.99 -9.26 -10.27
CA VAL A 148 -17.85 -8.53 -10.84
C VAL A 148 -17.13 -9.37 -11.90
N VAL A 149 -16.97 -10.68 -11.69
CA VAL A 149 -16.28 -11.58 -12.64
C VAL A 149 -17.12 -11.85 -13.91
N GLN A 150 -18.45 -11.81 -13.82
CA GLN A 150 -19.35 -12.12 -14.94
C GLN A 150 -19.27 -11.13 -16.13
N MET A 151 -18.78 -9.91 -15.92
CA MET A 151 -18.68 -8.87 -16.97
C MET A 151 -17.43 -9.02 -17.87
N GLY A 152 -16.67 -10.11 -17.69
CA GLY A 152 -15.24 -10.28 -18.03
C GLY A 152 -14.75 -9.66 -19.35
N ARG A 153 -15.44 -9.82 -20.48
CA ARG A 153 -14.92 -9.30 -21.77
C ARG A 153 -14.80 -7.78 -21.82
N LYS A 154 -15.84 -7.05 -21.40
CA LYS A 154 -15.82 -5.56 -21.42
C LYS A 154 -14.80 -5.02 -20.42
N ALA A 155 -14.74 -5.63 -19.23
CA ALA A 155 -13.81 -5.26 -18.18
C ALA A 155 -12.34 -5.46 -18.60
N ILE A 156 -12.02 -6.57 -19.27
CA ILE A 156 -10.67 -6.84 -19.78
C ILE A 156 -10.27 -5.82 -20.85
N THR A 157 -11.17 -5.47 -21.79
CA THR A 157 -10.86 -4.46 -22.81
C THR A 157 -10.57 -3.10 -22.17
N ILE A 158 -11.37 -2.67 -21.19
CA ILE A 158 -11.15 -1.40 -20.48
C ILE A 158 -9.85 -1.44 -19.67
N ALA A 159 -9.57 -2.54 -18.97
CA ALA A 159 -8.34 -2.70 -18.22
C ALA A 159 -7.13 -2.61 -19.14
N VAL A 160 -7.08 -3.41 -20.21
CA VAL A 160 -5.95 -3.42 -21.16
C VAL A 160 -5.76 -2.06 -21.84
N ALA A 161 -6.84 -1.41 -22.28
CA ALA A 161 -6.76 -0.07 -22.85
C ALA A 161 -6.25 0.95 -21.83
N GLY A 162 -6.75 0.87 -20.58
CA GLY A 162 -6.33 1.68 -19.45
C GLY A 162 -4.92 1.38 -18.93
N THR A 163 -4.34 0.23 -19.27
CA THR A 163 -2.95 -0.13 -18.96
C THR A 163 -2.01 0.39 -20.05
N ILE A 164 -2.30 0.09 -21.32
CA ILE A 164 -1.43 0.37 -22.47
C ILE A 164 -1.28 1.87 -22.69
N PHE A 165 -2.37 2.63 -22.55
CA PHE A 165 -2.35 4.07 -22.78
C PHE A 165 -1.39 4.83 -21.83
N PRO A 166 -1.55 4.78 -20.49
CA PRO A 166 -0.64 5.46 -19.58
C PRO A 166 0.78 4.87 -19.63
N PHE A 167 0.93 3.58 -19.95
CA PHE A 167 2.25 2.97 -20.14
C PHE A 167 2.99 3.61 -21.32
N GLY A 168 2.33 3.76 -22.48
CA GLY A 168 2.89 4.42 -23.66
C GLY A 168 3.21 5.88 -23.40
N VAL A 169 2.33 6.59 -22.66
CA VAL A 169 2.57 7.96 -22.20
C VAL A 169 3.81 8.03 -21.31
N GLY A 170 3.98 7.09 -20.37
CA GLY A 170 5.17 6.99 -19.53
C GLY A 170 6.47 6.81 -20.32
N LEU A 171 6.45 5.94 -21.34
CA LEU A 171 7.61 5.73 -22.21
C LEU A 171 7.95 7.00 -23.01
N ALA A 172 6.94 7.67 -23.55
CA ALA A 172 7.11 8.92 -24.28
C ALA A 172 7.67 10.03 -23.37
N LEU A 173 7.13 10.18 -22.15
CA LEU A 173 7.62 11.13 -21.15
C LEU A 173 9.07 10.84 -20.77
N HIS A 174 9.43 9.57 -20.54
CA HIS A 174 10.81 9.19 -20.24
C HIS A 174 11.74 9.58 -21.41
N HIS A 175 11.35 9.31 -22.65
CA HIS A 175 12.13 9.71 -23.83
C HIS A 175 12.29 11.23 -23.97
N LEU A 176 11.27 12.01 -23.62
CA LEU A 176 11.30 13.48 -23.71
C LEU A 176 12.10 14.13 -22.57
N LEU A 177 11.98 13.61 -21.35
CA LEU A 177 12.58 14.20 -20.16
C LEU A 177 14.03 13.76 -19.93
N VAL A 178 14.39 12.53 -20.36
CA VAL A 178 15.75 12.00 -20.21
C VAL A 178 16.54 12.29 -21.49
N HIS A 179 17.10 13.50 -21.59
CA HIS A 179 17.94 13.92 -22.72
C HIS A 179 19.32 13.24 -22.80
N ASP A 180 19.74 12.51 -21.76
CA ASP A 180 21.02 11.81 -21.73
C ASP A 180 20.92 10.42 -22.40
N TYR A 181 21.04 10.39 -23.73
CA TYR A 181 21.00 9.16 -24.55
C TYR A 181 21.98 8.07 -24.11
N LYS A 182 23.08 8.43 -23.41
CA LYS A 182 24.08 7.47 -22.92
C LYS A 182 23.62 6.59 -21.75
N LYS A 183 22.50 6.93 -21.11
CA LYS A 183 21.91 6.15 -19.99
C LYS A 183 20.57 5.51 -20.34
N PHE A 184 20.18 5.52 -21.61
CA PHE A 184 18.92 4.90 -22.03
C PHE A 184 18.98 3.39 -21.85
N SER A 185 18.39 2.91 -20.74
CA SER A 185 18.19 1.49 -20.49
C SER A 185 16.70 1.18 -20.59
N TYR A 186 16.34 0.11 -21.30
CA TYR A 186 14.96 -0.37 -21.36
C TYR A 186 14.36 -0.62 -19.96
N ALA A 187 15.20 -0.99 -18.99
CA ALA A 187 14.78 -1.14 -17.62
C ALA A 187 14.39 0.20 -16.98
N SER A 188 15.13 1.27 -17.26
CA SER A 188 14.83 2.61 -16.73
C SER A 188 13.53 3.19 -17.28
N SER A 189 13.28 3.04 -18.58
CA SER A 189 12.04 3.53 -19.20
C SER A 189 10.81 2.75 -18.71
N MET A 190 10.94 1.43 -18.54
CA MET A 190 9.88 0.62 -17.94
C MET A 190 9.62 1.01 -16.48
N LEU A 191 10.66 1.19 -15.65
CA LEU A 191 10.50 1.58 -14.24
C LEU A 191 9.80 2.94 -14.07
N TRP A 192 9.97 3.85 -15.03
CA TRP A 192 9.23 5.12 -15.07
C TRP A 192 7.77 4.96 -15.52
N SER A 193 7.50 4.01 -16.41
CA SER A 193 6.19 3.86 -17.05
C SER A 193 5.22 3.02 -16.23
N VAL A 194 5.69 1.94 -15.59
CA VAL A 194 4.84 1.05 -14.78
C VAL A 194 4.06 1.80 -13.68
N PRO A 195 4.64 2.72 -12.87
CA PRO A 195 3.87 3.40 -11.83
C PRO A 195 2.67 4.21 -12.36
N LEU A 196 2.70 4.68 -13.60
CA LEU A 196 1.59 5.42 -14.22
C LEU A 196 0.41 4.52 -14.60
N THR A 197 0.67 3.21 -14.73
CA THR A 197 -0.31 2.18 -15.09
C THR A 197 -1.00 1.56 -13.88
N VAL A 198 -0.37 1.63 -12.70
CA VAL A 198 -0.90 1.04 -11.47
C VAL A 198 -2.15 1.78 -11.00
N THR A 199 -3.26 1.08 -10.91
CA THR A 199 -4.52 1.60 -10.32
C THR A 199 -4.77 0.95 -8.97
N GLY A 200 -5.09 1.71 -7.93
CA GLY A 200 -5.39 1.13 -6.61
C GLY A 200 -6.85 0.69 -6.46
N LEU A 201 -7.12 -0.61 -6.52
CA LEU A 201 -8.43 -1.22 -6.28
C LEU A 201 -9.12 -0.71 -4.99
N PRO A 202 -8.46 -0.69 -3.81
CA PRO A 202 -9.10 -0.25 -2.57
C PRO A 202 -9.62 1.19 -2.62
N VAL A 203 -8.90 2.09 -3.29
CA VAL A 203 -9.30 3.51 -3.38
C VAL A 203 -10.54 3.64 -4.25
N ILE A 204 -10.58 2.94 -5.38
CA ILE A 204 -11.74 2.95 -6.30
C ILE A 204 -12.98 2.42 -5.57
N ALA A 205 -12.84 1.30 -4.85
CA ALA A 205 -13.93 0.68 -4.14
C ALA A 205 -14.55 1.59 -3.07
N VAL A 206 -13.71 2.26 -2.27
CA VAL A 206 -14.18 3.24 -1.26
C VAL A 206 -14.90 4.42 -1.90
N ILE A 207 -14.37 4.94 -3.01
CA ILE A 207 -15.00 6.06 -3.70
C ILE A 207 -16.38 5.63 -4.25
N LEU A 208 -16.48 4.45 -4.86
CA LEU A 208 -17.74 3.91 -5.39
C LEU A 208 -18.76 3.63 -4.28
N ALA A 209 -18.32 3.10 -3.14
CA ALA A 209 -19.16 2.87 -1.96
C ALA A 209 -19.69 4.21 -1.42
N LYS A 210 -18.83 5.22 -1.27
CA LYS A 210 -19.23 6.57 -0.82
C LYS A 210 -20.20 7.25 -1.78
N LEU A 211 -20.03 7.04 -3.09
CA LEU A 211 -20.93 7.57 -4.11
C LEU A 211 -22.19 6.72 -4.32
N LYS A 212 -22.39 5.63 -3.55
CA LYS A 212 -23.50 4.66 -3.69
C LYS A 212 -23.62 4.05 -5.10
N LEU A 213 -22.52 4.02 -5.85
CA LEU A 213 -22.43 3.52 -7.22
C LEU A 213 -21.91 2.08 -7.30
N LEU A 214 -21.54 1.47 -6.17
CA LEU A 214 -20.93 0.13 -6.12
C LEU A 214 -21.78 -0.96 -6.80
N TYR A 215 -23.10 -0.92 -6.61
CA TYR A 215 -24.03 -1.91 -7.19
C TYR A 215 -24.57 -1.54 -8.58
N SER A 216 -24.20 -0.36 -9.10
CA SER A 216 -24.56 0.04 -10.47
C SER A 216 -23.77 -0.76 -11.51
N ASP A 217 -24.25 -0.81 -12.75
CA ASP A 217 -23.53 -1.53 -13.80
C ASP A 217 -22.19 -0.86 -14.15
N VAL A 218 -22.12 0.47 -14.04
CA VAL A 218 -20.87 1.23 -14.16
C VAL A 218 -19.91 0.84 -13.04
N GLY A 219 -20.41 0.70 -11.81
CA GLY A 219 -19.62 0.30 -10.66
C GLY A 219 -19.05 -1.11 -10.79
N LYS A 220 -19.88 -2.07 -11.22
CA LYS A 220 -19.45 -3.46 -11.47
C LYS A 220 -18.36 -3.53 -12.55
N ILE A 221 -18.53 -2.79 -13.65
CA ILE A 221 -17.53 -2.75 -14.73
C ILE A 221 -16.22 -2.13 -14.24
N ALA A 222 -16.29 -1.03 -13.48
CA ALA A 222 -15.12 -0.37 -12.91
C ALA A 222 -14.35 -1.28 -11.93
N MET A 223 -15.05 -1.95 -11.02
CA MET A 223 -14.43 -2.90 -10.08
C MET A 223 -13.81 -4.11 -10.80
N SER A 224 -14.48 -4.64 -11.81
CA SER A 224 -13.98 -5.77 -12.60
C SER A 224 -12.72 -5.39 -13.38
N SER A 225 -12.74 -4.22 -14.02
CA SER A 225 -11.59 -3.67 -14.73
C SER A 225 -10.41 -3.39 -13.79
N ALA A 226 -10.67 -2.87 -12.58
CA ALA A 226 -9.63 -2.59 -11.60
C ALA A 226 -8.96 -3.88 -11.08
N LEU A 227 -9.73 -4.94 -10.83
CA LEU A 227 -9.18 -6.25 -10.43
C LEU A 227 -8.26 -6.83 -11.51
N VAL A 228 -8.67 -6.74 -12.77
CA VAL A 228 -7.87 -7.20 -13.90
C VAL A 228 -6.59 -6.34 -14.02
N ASN A 229 -6.70 -5.02 -13.88
CA ASN A 229 -5.55 -4.13 -13.94
C ASN A 229 -4.55 -4.34 -12.80
N GLU A 230 -4.97 -4.69 -11.59
CA GLU A 230 -4.06 -5.04 -10.49
C GLU A 230 -3.15 -6.22 -10.89
N VAL A 231 -3.71 -7.30 -11.44
CA VAL A 231 -2.91 -8.46 -11.89
C VAL A 231 -1.92 -8.08 -13.00
N PHE A 232 -2.35 -7.27 -13.97
CA PHE A 232 -1.47 -6.76 -15.03
C PHE A 232 -0.39 -5.81 -14.48
N SER A 233 -0.72 -4.94 -13.54
CA SER A 233 0.21 -3.97 -12.96
C SER A 233 1.30 -4.64 -12.13
N TRP A 234 0.94 -5.62 -11.30
CA TRP A 234 1.91 -6.38 -10.49
C TRP A 234 2.82 -7.28 -11.33
N SER A 235 2.30 -7.85 -12.42
CA SER A 235 3.13 -8.61 -13.37
C SER A 235 4.10 -7.69 -14.13
N LEU A 236 3.64 -6.55 -14.62
CA LEU A 236 4.50 -5.55 -15.27
C LEU A 236 5.59 -5.00 -14.33
N LEU A 237 5.24 -4.74 -13.07
CA LEU A 237 6.20 -4.37 -12.02
C LEU A 237 7.29 -5.42 -11.87
N THR A 238 6.91 -6.68 -11.69
CA THR A 238 7.84 -7.79 -11.46
C THR A 238 8.82 -7.94 -12.62
N ILE A 239 8.33 -7.82 -13.85
CA ILE A 239 9.16 -7.85 -15.06
C ILE A 239 10.11 -6.65 -15.09
N SER A 240 9.60 -5.44 -14.82
CA SER A 240 10.39 -4.21 -14.84
C SER A 240 11.52 -4.22 -13.80
N VAL A 241 11.27 -4.72 -12.59
CA VAL A 241 12.28 -4.86 -11.54
C VAL A 241 13.33 -5.90 -11.93
N SER A 242 12.90 -7.02 -12.53
CA SER A 242 13.81 -8.08 -12.96
C SER A 242 14.72 -7.64 -14.11
N MET A 243 14.20 -6.82 -15.03
CA MET A 243 15.00 -6.19 -16.08
C MET A 243 16.02 -5.20 -15.53
N ALA A 244 15.72 -4.54 -14.41
CA ALA A 244 16.63 -3.58 -13.78
C ALA A 244 17.78 -4.25 -13.03
N THR A 245 17.60 -5.48 -12.55
CA THR A 245 18.64 -6.22 -11.83
C THR A 245 19.54 -7.02 -12.77
N ASN A 246 18.97 -7.91 -13.60
CA ASN A 246 19.73 -8.72 -14.55
C ASN A 246 18.84 -9.22 -15.69
N GLN A 247 19.27 -9.06 -16.95
CA GLN A 247 18.49 -9.48 -18.12
C GLN A 247 18.19 -10.99 -18.12
N GLN A 248 19.09 -11.84 -17.59
CA GLN A 248 18.87 -13.28 -17.48
C GLN A 248 17.76 -13.64 -16.47
N SER A 249 17.54 -12.79 -15.47
CA SER A 249 16.54 -13.00 -14.40
C SER A 249 15.10 -12.78 -14.88
N VAL A 250 14.92 -12.16 -16.05
CA VAL A 250 13.59 -11.88 -16.61
C VAL A 250 12.83 -13.16 -16.90
N HIS A 251 13.50 -14.20 -17.41
CA HIS A 251 12.86 -15.49 -17.70
C HIS A 251 12.35 -16.17 -16.43
N TRP A 252 13.14 -16.14 -15.35
CA TRP A 252 12.74 -16.68 -14.05
C TRP A 252 11.59 -15.88 -13.44
N ALA A 253 11.61 -14.56 -13.58
CA ALA A 253 10.53 -13.70 -13.10
C ALA A 253 9.21 -13.94 -13.86
N LEU A 254 9.28 -14.08 -15.19
CA LEU A 254 8.13 -14.43 -16.01
C LEU A 254 7.57 -15.81 -15.64
N LEU A 255 8.43 -16.81 -15.49
CA LEU A 255 8.04 -18.16 -15.08
C LEU A 255 7.39 -18.16 -13.69
N SER A 256 7.98 -17.43 -12.74
CA SER A 256 7.43 -17.29 -11.38
C SER A 256 6.07 -16.58 -11.39
N THR A 257 5.91 -15.52 -12.19
CA THR A 257 4.64 -14.79 -12.30
C THR A 257 3.54 -15.68 -12.90
N ILE A 258 3.85 -16.42 -13.97
CA ILE A 258 2.92 -17.37 -14.58
C ILE A 258 2.57 -18.48 -13.58
N ALA A 259 3.57 -19.08 -12.94
CA ALA A 259 3.36 -20.12 -11.93
C ALA A 259 2.48 -19.63 -10.78
N PHE A 260 2.68 -18.39 -10.32
CA PHE A 260 1.87 -17.77 -9.28
C PHE A 260 0.42 -17.56 -9.71
N ILE A 261 0.18 -17.07 -10.93
CA ILE A 261 -1.18 -16.91 -11.48
C ILE A 261 -1.87 -18.28 -11.59
N PHE A 262 -1.17 -19.29 -12.12
CA PHE A 262 -1.68 -20.66 -12.19
C PHE A 262 -2.01 -21.20 -10.79
N PHE A 263 -1.11 -21.04 -9.82
CA PHE A 263 -1.36 -21.45 -8.44
C PHE A 263 -2.59 -20.75 -7.83
N CYS A 264 -2.75 -19.45 -8.05
CA CYS A 264 -3.93 -18.72 -7.57
C CYS A 264 -5.24 -19.23 -8.19
N VAL A 265 -5.24 -19.54 -9.49
CA VAL A 265 -6.45 -19.99 -10.20
C VAL A 265 -6.77 -21.46 -9.90
N PHE A 266 -5.78 -22.34 -9.82
CA PHE A 266 -5.97 -23.79 -9.72
C PHE A 266 -5.87 -24.36 -8.31
N ALA A 267 -5.20 -23.69 -7.37
CA ALA A 267 -5.14 -24.12 -5.97
C ALA A 267 -6.02 -23.22 -5.08
N ILE A 268 -5.81 -21.90 -5.11
CA ILE A 268 -6.48 -21.00 -4.16
C ILE A 268 -7.98 -20.88 -4.42
N ARG A 269 -8.41 -20.60 -5.67
CA ARG A 269 -9.84 -20.52 -6.00
C ARG A 269 -10.63 -21.78 -5.63
N PRO A 270 -10.23 -23.00 -6.03
CA PRO A 270 -10.98 -24.19 -5.64
C PRO A 270 -10.88 -24.48 -4.14
N ALA A 271 -9.77 -24.17 -3.46
CA ALA A 271 -9.69 -24.30 -2.01
C ALA A 271 -10.70 -23.40 -1.28
N ILE A 272 -10.88 -22.15 -1.74
CA ILE A 272 -11.87 -21.22 -1.18
C ILE A 272 -13.29 -21.74 -1.43
N ILE A 273 -13.60 -22.14 -2.68
CA ILE A 273 -14.94 -22.67 -3.02
C ILE A 273 -15.23 -23.94 -2.22
N TRP A 274 -14.23 -24.82 -2.08
CA TRP A 274 -14.34 -26.03 -1.29
C TRP A 274 -14.60 -25.73 0.19
N MET A 275 -13.91 -24.74 0.75
CA MET A 275 -14.11 -24.28 2.12
C MET A 275 -15.53 -23.71 2.32
N ILE A 276 -16.00 -22.86 1.41
CA ILE A 276 -17.37 -22.30 1.44
C ILE A 276 -18.41 -23.43 1.37
N CYS A 277 -18.25 -24.37 0.44
CA CYS A 277 -19.14 -25.52 0.30
C CYS A 277 -19.15 -26.43 1.53
N ARG A 278 -18.01 -26.55 2.23
CA ARG A 278 -17.90 -27.33 3.47
C ARG A 278 -18.60 -26.64 4.64
N THR A 279 -18.51 -25.32 4.72
CA THR A 279 -19.23 -24.51 5.72
C THR A 279 -20.74 -24.54 5.49
N GLN A 280 -21.21 -24.55 4.25
CA GLN A 280 -22.65 -24.58 3.94
C GLN A 280 -23.31 -25.97 4.16
N LYS A 281 -22.51 -27.05 4.16
CA LYS A 281 -23.01 -28.42 4.38
C LYS A 281 -23.18 -28.79 5.86
N GLY A 282 -22.61 -28.00 6.78
CA GLY A 282 -22.78 -28.18 8.23
C GLY A 282 -23.96 -27.35 8.74
N ASN A 283 -25.17 -27.90 8.61
CA ASN A 283 -26.38 -27.30 9.18
C ASN A 283 -26.53 -27.66 10.67
N GLU A 284 -25.56 -27.28 11.50
CA GLU A 284 -25.66 -27.34 12.97
C GLU A 284 -24.57 -26.45 13.61
N ASP A 285 -25.04 -25.49 14.41
CA ASP A 285 -24.34 -24.53 15.28
C ASP A 285 -23.22 -23.68 14.68
N TYR A 286 -23.63 -22.55 14.11
CA TYR A 286 -22.75 -21.39 14.02
C TYR A 286 -22.41 -20.94 15.44
N SER A 287 -21.12 -21.02 15.81
CA SER A 287 -20.62 -20.32 16.99
C SER A 287 -21.00 -18.84 16.89
N GLU A 288 -21.83 -18.37 17.82
CA GLU A 288 -22.33 -16.99 17.89
C GLU A 288 -21.19 -15.96 17.79
N THR A 289 -19.96 -16.35 18.14
CA THR A 289 -18.75 -15.53 18.00
C THR A 289 -18.37 -15.21 16.54
N THR A 290 -18.54 -16.13 15.58
CA THR A 290 -18.17 -15.88 14.17
C THR A 290 -19.17 -14.94 13.51
N VAL A 291 -20.46 -15.11 13.81
CA VAL A 291 -21.53 -14.21 13.32
C VAL A 291 -21.47 -12.85 14.01
N CYS A 292 -21.15 -12.80 15.31
CA CYS A 292 -20.99 -11.54 16.04
C CYS A 292 -19.76 -10.75 15.56
N VAL A 293 -18.66 -11.40 15.19
CA VAL A 293 -17.49 -10.72 14.59
C VAL A 293 -17.81 -10.17 13.19
N ILE A 294 -18.60 -10.90 12.38
CA ILE A 294 -19.00 -10.43 11.05
C ILE A 294 -20.03 -9.28 11.15
N LEU A 295 -21.01 -9.37 12.06
CA LEU A 295 -22.04 -8.34 12.26
C LEU A 295 -21.52 -7.07 12.97
N THR A 296 -20.53 -7.19 13.85
CA THR A 296 -19.88 -6.01 14.47
C THR A 296 -19.03 -5.23 13.48
N VAL A 297 -18.48 -5.90 12.47
CA VAL A 297 -17.76 -5.28 11.36
C VAL A 297 -18.71 -4.58 10.38
N GLU A 298 -19.89 -5.14 10.11
CA GLU A 298 -20.84 -4.58 9.14
C GLU A 298 -21.62 -3.37 9.67
N LYS A 299 -21.69 -3.18 10.99
CA LYS A 299 -22.43 -2.05 11.60
C LYS A 299 -21.54 -0.85 11.90
N SER A 300 -20.92 -0.27 10.88
CA SER A 300 -20.46 1.14 10.97
C SER A 300 -21.49 2.06 10.25
N PRO A 301 -22.02 3.10 10.92
CA PRO A 301 -23.26 3.73 10.52
C PRO A 301 -23.04 4.72 9.37
N ILE A 302 -23.38 4.34 8.13
CA ILE A 302 -23.70 5.33 7.10
C ILE A 302 -25.18 5.64 7.25
N GLN A 303 -25.42 6.65 8.09
CA GLN A 303 -26.70 7.25 8.41
C GLN A 303 -27.54 7.51 7.14
N THR A 304 -28.61 6.75 6.99
CA THR A 304 -29.72 7.04 6.09
C THR A 304 -30.46 8.26 6.63
N ARG A 305 -30.17 9.44 6.08
CA ARG A 305 -31.09 10.58 6.17
C ARG A 305 -31.77 10.78 4.82
N SER A 306 -32.96 10.20 4.70
CA SER A 306 -33.99 10.58 3.75
C SER A 306 -35.35 10.12 4.31
N SER A 307 -36.08 11.04 4.91
CA SER A 307 -37.56 11.10 4.97
C SER A 307 -37.96 12.14 6.01
N ASN A 308 -38.08 13.39 5.56
CA ASN A 308 -39.23 14.28 5.73
C ASN A 308 -38.94 15.57 4.98
#